data_AF-M4ECJ0-F1
#
_entry.id   AF-M4ECJ0-F1
#
_cell.length_a   1.000
_cell.length_b   1.000
_cell.length_c   1.000
_cell.angle_alpha   90.00
_cell.angle_beta   90.00
_cell.angle_gamma   90.00
#
_symmetry.space_group_name_H-M   'P 1'
#
loop_
_entity.id
_entity.type
_entity.pdbx_description
1 polymer ?
#
loop_
_entity_poly.entity_id
_entity_poly.type
_entity_poly.pdbx_seq_one_letter_code
_entity_poly.pdbx_strand_id
1 'polypeptide(L)' 'MPRNMYLTRMFLRLRECSVQCSILGEWSGLDYGVELQDTLMLGTDYYLTESGIASLLAEGKVPIGIGRETKIR' A
#
# COMPACT_ATOMS: atom_id res chain seq x y z
N MET A 1 -20.41 2.06 -1.91
CA MET A 1 -20.11 2.70 -0.61
C MET A 1 -19.47 1.67 0.31
N PRO A 2 -18.18 1.80 0.65
CA PRO A 2 -17.76 1.59 2.02
C PRO A 2 -17.10 2.85 2.60
N ARG A 3 -17.50 3.18 3.82
CA ARG A 3 -17.00 4.29 4.65
C ARG A 3 -16.28 3.70 5.86
N ASN A 4 -15.01 4.04 6.02
CA ASN A 4 -14.39 4.62 7.22
C ASN A 4 -12.88 4.40 7.12
N MET A 5 -12.22 5.30 6.40
CA MET A 5 -10.77 5.42 6.37
C MET A 5 -10.40 6.45 7.44
N TYR A 6 -9.84 6.00 8.57
CA TYR A 6 -9.29 6.90 9.59
C TYR A 6 -7.94 7.43 9.09
N LEU A 7 -8.01 8.42 8.20
CA LEU A 7 -6.87 8.99 7.49
C LEU A 7 -6.21 10.09 8.35
N THR A 8 -5.25 9.72 9.20
CA THR A 8 -4.28 10.68 9.75
C THR A 8 -3.34 11.10 8.62
N ARG A 9 -3.77 12.11 7.84
CA ARG A 9 -2.97 12.97 6.95
C ARG A 9 -1.87 12.24 6.16
N MET A 10 -2.21 11.69 4.99
CA MET A 10 -1.33 10.72 4.31
C MET A 10 -1.21 10.97 2.81
N PHE A 11 0.02 11.09 2.31
CA PHE A 11 0.36 11.06 0.88
C PHE A 11 0.36 9.62 0.36
N LEU A 12 -0.83 9.03 0.21
CA LEU A 12 -1.01 7.67 -0.28
C LEU A 12 -1.14 7.64 -1.81
N ARG A 13 -0.38 6.77 -2.49
CA ARG A 13 -0.75 6.27 -3.82
C ARG A 13 -1.88 5.25 -3.66
N LEU A 14 -3.13 5.71 -3.67
CA LEU A 14 -4.30 4.84 -3.81
C LEU A 14 -4.72 4.87 -5.28
N ARG A 15 -4.39 3.83 -6.04
CA ARG A 15 -4.91 3.64 -7.40
C ARG A 15 -5.78 2.39 -7.40
N GLU A 16 -7.09 2.58 -7.42
CA GLU A 16 -8.06 1.49 -7.54
C GLU A 16 -7.87 0.37 -6.50
N CYS A 17 -7.66 0.75 -5.24
CA CYS A 17 -7.56 -0.18 -4.11
C CYS A 17 -8.88 -0.22 -3.32
N SER A 18 -9.21 -1.37 -2.71
CA SER A 18 -10.33 -1.52 -1.76
C SER A 18 -9.78 -1.79 -0.37
N VAL A 19 -10.14 -0.96 0.61
CA VAL A 19 -9.72 -1.12 2.00
C VAL A 19 -10.96 -1.11 2.89
N GLN A 20 -11.19 -2.20 3.60
CA GLN A 20 -12.37 -2.41 4.46
C GLN A 20 -11.93 -2.85 5.85
N CYS A 21 -12.47 -2.22 6.90
CA CYS A 21 -12.19 -2.56 8.30
C CYS A 21 -10.69 -2.76 8.61
N SER A 22 -9.82 -2.02 7.93
CA SER A 22 -8.38 -2.20 7.98
C SER A 22 -7.68 -0.93 8.43
N ILE A 23 -6.53 -1.08 9.08
CA ILE A 23 -5.68 0.01 9.55
C ILE A 23 -4.41 0.01 8.70
N LEU A 24 -4.08 1.17 8.14
CA LEU A 24 -2.84 1.38 7.40
C LEU A 24 -1.91 2.29 8.20
N GLY A 25 -0.69 1.83 8.42
CA GLY A 25 0.39 2.61 9.01
C GLY A 25 0.94 3.63 8.04
N GLU A 26 1.66 4.60 8.57
CA GLU A 26 2.24 5.72 7.83
C GLU A 26 3.19 5.23 6.73
N TRP A 27 3.26 5.98 5.62
CA TRP A 27 4.11 5.65 4.45
C TRP A 27 3.84 4.30 3.78
N SER A 28 2.71 3.65 4.08
CA SER A 28 2.33 2.43 3.39
C SER A 28 2.18 2.62 1.88
N GLY A 29 2.76 1.70 1.12
CA GLY A 29 2.63 1.63 -0.33
C GLY A 29 1.64 0.54 -0.73
N LEU A 30 0.58 0.89 -1.45
CA LEU A 30 -0.33 -0.03 -2.10
C LEU A 30 -0.22 0.18 -3.61
N ASP A 31 -0.05 -0.90 -4.37
CA ASP A 31 -0.10 -0.85 -5.83
C ASP A 31 -1.56 -1.07 -6.32
N TYR A 32 -1.73 -1.03 -7.64
CA TYR A 32 -3.03 -1.14 -8.30
C TYR A 32 -3.80 -2.42 -7.94
N GLY A 33 -5.12 -2.30 -7.73
CA GLY A 33 -6.01 -3.46 -7.56
C GLY A 33 -5.90 -4.17 -6.20
N VAL A 34 -5.20 -3.57 -5.23
CA VAL A 34 -5.04 -4.17 -3.90
C VAL A 34 -6.36 -4.17 -3.11
N GLU A 35 -6.70 -5.30 -2.52
CA GLU A 35 -7.85 -5.48 -1.62
C GLU A 35 -7.38 -5.84 -0.21
N LEU A 36 -7.73 -5.01 0.78
CA LEU A 36 -7.44 -5.23 2.19
C LEU A 36 -8.76 -5.30 2.98
N GLN A 37 -8.92 -6.38 3.74
CA GLN A 37 -10.05 -6.59 4.62
C GLN A 37 -9.56 -7.05 5.99
N ASP A 38 -10.12 -6.49 7.06
CA ASP A 38 -9.83 -6.89 8.46
C ASP A 38 -8.32 -6.97 8.80
N THR A 39 -7.51 -6.11 8.15
CA THR A 39 -6.04 -6.19 8.15
C THR A 39 -5.41 -4.98 8.86
N LEU A 40 -4.31 -5.22 9.58
CA LEU A 40 -3.40 -4.18 10.07
C LEU A 40 -2.10 -4.19 9.25
N MET A 41 -1.82 -3.10 8.54
CA MET A 41 -0.54 -2.85 7.85
C MET A 41 0.26 -1.84 8.67
N LEU A 42 1.52 -2.14 9.01
CA LEU A 42 2.32 -1.30 9.93
C LEU A 42 3.00 -0.10 9.25
N GLY A 43 3.07 -0.05 7.92
CA GLY A 43 3.74 1.05 7.20
C GLY A 43 5.25 0.85 7.06
N THR A 44 5.97 1.93 6.71
CA THR A 44 7.42 1.92 6.51
C THR A 44 8.09 3.12 7.17
N ASP A 45 9.38 2.99 7.47
CA ASP A 45 10.23 4.05 8.05
C ASP A 45 10.81 5.01 7.00
N TYR A 46 10.73 4.66 5.71
CA TYR A 46 11.14 5.52 4.61
C TYR A 46 10.22 5.42 3.39
N TYR A 47 10.19 6.50 2.60
CA TYR A 47 9.52 6.55 1.31
C TYR A 47 10.41 6.03 0.19
N LEU A 48 9.91 5.06 -0.57
CA LEU A 48 10.61 4.56 -1.76
C LEU A 48 10.12 5.29 -3.02
N THR A 49 11.04 5.98 -3.70
CA THR A 49 10.75 6.74 -4.93
C THR A 49 10.42 5.83 -6.11
N GLU A 50 9.78 6.38 -7.15
CA GLU A 50 9.46 5.63 -8.37
C GLU A 50 10.73 5.09 -9.07
N SER A 51 11.82 5.86 -9.07
CA SER A 51 13.11 5.40 -9.59
C SER A 51 13.72 4.28 -8.74
N GLY A 52 13.57 4.33 -7.41
CA GLY A 52 14.03 3.28 -6.51
C GLY A 52 13.25 1.98 -6.72
N ILE A 53 11.92 2.07 -6.86
CA ILE A 53 11.07 0.93 -7.21
C ILE A 53 11.52 0.31 -8.55
N ALA A 54 11.73 1.14 -9.58
CA ALA A 54 12.17 0.67 -10.89
C ALA A 54 13.55 -0.01 -10.85
N SER A 55 14.49 0.51 -10.06
CA SER A 55 15.81 -0.11 -9.86
C SER A 55 15.70 -1.47 -9.19
N LEU A 56 14.93 -1.57 -8.10
CA LEU A 56 14.72 -2.84 -7.40
C LEU A 56 14.08 -3.89 -8.32
N LEU A 57 13.07 -3.50 -9.10
CA LEU A 57 12.43 -4.39 -10.06
C LEU A 57 13.40 -4.81 -11.19
N ALA A 58 14.24 -3.90 -11.68
CA ALA A 58 15.26 -4.22 -12.69
C ALA A 58 16.32 -5.20 -12.16
N GLU A 59 16.63 -5.13 -10.86
CA GLU A 59 17.49 -6.09 -10.16
C GLU A 59 16.77 -7.41 -9.81
N GLY A 60 15.48 -7.55 -10.14
CA GLY A 60 14.67 -8.72 -9.80
C GLY A 60 14.30 -8.82 -8.31
N LYS A 61 14.44 -7.73 -7.56
CA LYS A 61 14.06 -7.62 -6.15
C LYS A 61 12.59 -7.20 -6.01
N VAL A 62 12.03 -7.48 -4.83
CA VAL A 62 10.67 -7.08 -4.48
C VAL A 62 10.71 -5.75 -3.73
N PRO A 63 10.07 -4.68 -4.25
CA PRO A 63 9.94 -3.40 -3.54
C PRO A 63 9.10 -3.55 -2.27
N ILE A 64 9.31 -2.64 -1.30
CA ILE A 64 8.49 -2.60 -0.09
C ILE A 64 7.09 -2.06 -0.43
N GLY A 65 6.07 -2.75 0.07
CA GLY A 65 4.66 -2.40 -0.11
C GLY A 65 3.81 -3.62 -0.44
N ILE A 66 2.54 -3.38 -0.74
CA ILE A 66 1.62 -4.42 -1.22
C ILE A 66 1.56 -4.34 -2.75
N GLY A 67 1.97 -5.42 -3.42
CA GLY A 67 2.03 -5.51 -4.88
C GLY A 67 0.66 -5.60 -5.55
N ARG A 68 0.64 -5.45 -6.89
CA ARG A 68 -0.60 -5.40 -7.68
C ARG A 68 -1.49 -6.61 -7.47
N GLU A 69 -2.81 -6.37 -7.49
CA GLU A 69 -3.85 -7.41 -7.41
C GLU A 69 -3.76 -8.32 -6.16
N THR A 70 -3.05 -7.86 -5.13
CA THR A 70 -2.91 -8.63 -3.87
C THR A 70 -4.17 -8.50 -3.05
N LYS A 71 -4.62 -9.63 -2.47
CA LYS A 71 -5.79 -9.69 -1.58
C LYS A 71 -5.38 -10.20 -0.22
N ILE A 72 -5.67 -9.43 0.83
CA ILE A 72 -5.41 -9.77 2.23
C ILE A 72 -6.74 -9.68 3.00
N ARG A 73 -7.10 -10.74 3.72
CA ARG A 73 -8.37 -10.92 4.45
C ARG A 73 -8.14 -11.63 5.77
#